data_AF-A0A3C0UGG1-F1
#
_entry.id   AF-A0A3C0UGG1-F1
#
_cell.length_a   1.000
_cell.length_b   1.000
_cell.length_c   1.000
_cell.angle_alpha   90.00
_cell.angle_beta   90.00
_cell.angle_gamma   90.00
#
_symmetry.space_group_name_H-M   'P 1'
#
loop_
_entity.id
_entity.type
_entity.pdbx_description
1 polymer ?
#
loop_
_entity_poly.entity_id
_entity_poly.type
_entity_poly.pdbx_seq_one_letter_code
_entity_poly.pdbx_strand_id
1 'polypeptide(L)'
;MINTIGQLDGKGYFIDATQAASELGDVLLTNVVMLGAFTEINVLLKPETVLSKLLSQIKESYHTDDVKAFNRGRELIQVLQAK
;
A
#
# COMPACT_ATOMS: atom_id res chain seq x y z
N MET A 1 -8.86 13.76 20.15
CA MET A 1 -8.35 14.41 18.93
C MET A 1 -6.96 14.95 19.25
N ILE A 2 -5.90 14.26 18.83
CA ILE A 2 -4.53 14.79 18.98
C ILE A 2 -4.10 15.24 17.59
N ASN A 3 -4.43 16.50 17.27
CA ASN A 3 -3.78 17.24 16.21
C ASN A 3 -2.42 17.66 16.76
N THR A 4 -1.32 17.19 16.18
CA THR A 4 -0.07 17.92 15.91
C THR A 4 0.98 16.88 15.50
N ILE A 5 1.11 16.59 14.20
CA ILE A 5 2.40 16.15 13.66
C ILE A 5 3.20 17.43 13.47
N GLY A 6 3.88 17.84 14.53
CA GLY A 6 4.78 18.98 14.48
C GLY A 6 5.93 18.65 13.53
N GLN A 7 6.08 19.48 12.50
CA GLN A 7 7.25 19.64 11.64
C GLN A 7 8.20 18.43 11.59
N LEU A 8 7.79 17.40 10.86
CA LEU A 8 8.76 16.57 10.15
C LEU A 8 9.06 17.32 8.85
N ASP A 9 10.32 17.61 8.58
CA ASP A 9 10.82 18.19 7.31
C ASP A 9 10.74 17.14 6.17
N GLY A 10 9.63 16.38 6.13
CA GLY A 10 9.44 15.19 5.32
C GLY A 10 8.10 15.22 4.60
N LYS A 11 8.11 14.76 3.35
CA LYS A 11 6.89 14.60 2.54
C LYS A 11 6.13 13.38 3.04
N GLY A 12 5.06 13.60 3.80
CA GLY A 12 4.15 12.56 4.27
C GLY A 12 2.94 12.40 3.35
N TYR A 13 2.40 11.18 3.28
CA TYR A 13 1.17 10.86 2.57
C TYR A 13 0.17 10.23 3.54
N PHE A 14 -1.06 10.71 3.55
CA PHE A 14 -2.15 10.11 4.31
C PHE A 14 -3.01 9.26 3.37
N ILE A 15 -3.18 7.99 3.71
CA ILE A 15 -4.05 7.04 3.02
C ILE A 15 -4.95 6.33 4.03
N ASP A 16 -6.18 6.03 3.66
CA ASP A 16 -7.05 5.12 4.43
C ASP A 16 -6.91 3.70 3.86
N ALA A 17 -5.88 2.99 4.31
CA ALA A 17 -5.56 1.66 3.79
C ALA A 17 -6.61 0.61 4.19
N THR A 18 -7.25 0.76 5.36
CA THR A 18 -8.30 -0.14 5.81
C THR A 18 -9.57 0.04 5.01
N GLN A 19 -9.96 1.28 4.70
CA GLN A 19 -11.06 1.54 3.78
C GLN A 19 -10.77 0.96 2.40
N ALA A 20 -9.58 1.19 1.85
CA ALA A 20 -9.20 0.66 0.54
C ALA A 20 -9.22 -0.88 0.50
N ALA A 21 -8.78 -1.56 1.57
CA ALA A 21 -8.88 -3.01 1.69
C ALA A 21 -10.34 -3.49 1.81
N SER A 22 -11.16 -2.76 2.58
CA SER A 22 -12.59 -3.03 2.70
C SER A 22 -13.32 -2.91 1.35
N GLU A 23 -12.96 -1.93 0.52
CA GLU A 23 -13.52 -1.75 -0.84
C GLU A 23 -13.16 -2.90 -1.78
N LEU A 24 -12.06 -3.62 -1.51
CA LEU A 24 -11.68 -4.84 -2.21
C LEU A 24 -12.38 -6.10 -1.68
N GLY A 25 -13.16 -5.98 -0.61
CA GLY A 25 -13.95 -7.06 -0.02
C GLY A 25 -13.29 -7.80 1.14
N ASP A 26 -12.06 -7.43 1.54
CA ASP A 26 -11.38 -8.02 2.69
C ASP A 26 -10.46 -7.02 3.40
N VAL A 27 -10.82 -6.65 4.63
CA VAL A 27 -10.03 -5.76 5.49
C VAL A 27 -8.67 -6.33 5.87
N LEU A 28 -8.47 -7.65 5.79
CA LEU A 28 -7.18 -8.29 6.06
C LEU A 28 -6.12 -7.92 5.02
N LEU A 29 -6.53 -7.44 3.84
CA LEU A 29 -5.63 -6.94 2.80
C LEU A 29 -4.98 -5.59 3.13
N THR A 30 -5.33 -4.96 4.27
CA THR A 30 -4.79 -3.65 4.69
C THR A 30 -3.26 -3.61 4.67
N ASN A 31 -2.61 -4.68 5.13
CA ASN A 31 -1.14 -4.77 5.14
C ASN A 31 -0.55 -4.80 3.73
N VAL A 32 -1.21 -5.46 2.78
CA VAL A 32 -0.76 -5.54 1.38
C VAL A 32 -1.00 -4.22 0.64
N VAL A 33 -2.12 -3.54 0.92
CA VAL A 33 -2.35 -2.15 0.48
C VAL A 33 -1.22 -1.23 0.98
N MET A 34 -0.89 -1.30 2.27
CA MET A 34 0.20 -0.50 2.86
C MET A 34 1.55 -0.84 2.22
N LEU A 35 1.83 -2.11 1.95
CA LEU A 35 3.07 -2.54 1.32
C LEU A 35 3.20 -1.99 -0.10
N GLY A 36 2.12 -2.06 -0.88
CA GLY A 36 2.05 -1.43 -2.20
C GLY A 36 2.34 0.07 -2.13
N ALA A 37 1.63 0.79 -1.26
CA ALA A 37 1.84 2.22 -1.05
C ALA A 37 3.30 2.55 -0.69
N PHE A 38 3.91 1.76 0.19
CA PHE A 38 5.31 1.94 0.58
C PHE A 38 6.28 1.81 -0.60
N THR A 39 6.05 0.87 -1.53
CA THR A 39 6.90 0.74 -2.74
C THR A 39 6.78 1.91 -3.71
N GLU A 40 5.66 2.63 -3.70
CA GLU A 40 5.49 3.82 -4.54
C GLU A 40 6.13 5.07 -3.91
N ILE A 41 6.22 5.11 -2.57
CA ILE A 41 6.90 6.20 -1.85
C ILE A 41 8.42 6.03 -1.95
N ASN A 42 8.91 4.79 -1.96
CA ASN A 42 10.34 4.48 -1.81
C ASN A 42 10.96 3.87 -3.08
N VAL A 43 11.94 4.55 -3.66
CA VAL A 43 12.68 4.10 -4.86
C VAL A 43 13.69 2.96 -4.62
N LEU A 44 13.96 2.60 -3.37
CA LEU A 44 14.93 1.55 -3.01
C LEU A 44 14.42 0.14 -3.29
N LEU A 45 13.10 -0.05 -3.28
CA LEU A 45 12.47 -1.36 -3.46
C LEU A 45 11.67 -1.37 -4.75
N LYS A 46 12.12 -2.18 -5.71
CA LYS A 46 11.39 -2.43 -6.96
C LYS A 46 10.03 -3.08 -6.66
N PRO A 47 8.90 -2.49 -7.06
CA PRO A 47 7.56 -3.02 -6.75
C PRO A 47 7.38 -4.49 -7.14
N GLU A 48 7.89 -4.89 -8.30
CA GLU A 48 7.83 -6.25 -8.82
C GLU A 48 8.62 -7.25 -7.96
N THR A 49 9.72 -6.81 -7.34
CA THR A 49 10.53 -7.66 -6.45
C THR A 49 9.82 -7.87 -5.12
N VAL A 50 9.18 -6.83 -4.59
CA VAL A 50 8.39 -6.93 -3.35
C VAL A 50 7.15 -7.80 -3.58
N LEU A 51 6.41 -7.57 -4.66
CA LEU A 51 5.22 -8.35 -5.00
C LEU A 51 5.57 -9.83 -5.22
N SER A 52 6.58 -10.14 -6.03
CA SER A 52 6.99 -11.54 -6.24
C SER A 52 7.42 -12.22 -4.94
N LYS A 53 8.13 -11.50 -4.06
CA LYS A 53 8.50 -12.02 -2.74
C LYS A 53 7.29 -12.27 -1.85
N LEU A 54 6.33 -11.34 -1.80
CA LEU A 54 5.06 -11.50 -1.08
C LEU A 54 4.35 -12.77 -1.56
N LEU A 55 4.13 -12.90 -2.88
CA LEU A 55 3.41 -14.04 -3.47
C LEU A 55 4.10 -15.38 -3.20
N SER A 56 5.44 -15.40 -3.11
CA SER A 56 6.19 -16.62 -2.77
C SER A 56 5.97 -17.13 -1.34
N GLN A 57 5.42 -16.30 -0.44
CA GLN A 57 5.24 -16.62 0.98
C GLN A 57 3.79 -16.97 1.35
N ILE A 58 2.88 -16.85 0.40
CA ILE A 58 1.44 -17.03 0.60
C ILE A 58 0.91 -18.15 -0.31
N LYS A 59 -0.28 -18.65 0.00
CA LYS A 59 -0.95 -19.65 -0.85
C LYS A 59 -1.41 -19.01 -2.17
N GLU A 60 -1.29 -19.76 -3.26
CA GLU A 60 -1.69 -19.32 -4.61
C GLU A 60 -3.13 -18.83 -4.70
N SER A 61 -4.03 -19.41 -3.89
CA SER A 61 -5.44 -19.00 -3.80
C SER A 61 -5.64 -17.53 -3.42
N TYR A 62 -4.67 -16.91 -2.72
CA TYR A 62 -4.74 -15.50 -2.31
C TYR A 62 -4.03 -14.55 -3.28
N HIS A 63 -3.26 -15.06 -4.24
CA HIS A 63 -2.42 -14.23 -5.11
C HIS A 63 -3.21 -13.15 -5.85
N THR A 64 -4.41 -13.49 -6.34
CA THR A 64 -5.24 -12.53 -7.09
C THR A 64 -5.62 -11.33 -6.23
N ASP A 65 -6.02 -11.56 -4.98
CA ASP A 65 -6.49 -10.50 -4.10
C ASP A 65 -5.32 -9.71 -3.52
N ASP A 66 -4.20 -10.36 -3.21
CA ASP A 66 -2.97 -9.69 -2.79
C ASP A 66 -2.37 -8.82 -3.90
N VAL A 67 -2.41 -9.27 -5.17
CA VAL A 67 -1.99 -8.43 -6.31
C VAL A 67 -2.87 -7.19 -6.44
N LYS A 68 -4.20 -7.33 -6.32
CA LYS A 68 -5.13 -6.19 -6.37
C LYS A 68 -4.86 -5.21 -5.23
N ALA A 69 -4.73 -5.71 -4.01
CA ALA A 69 -4.45 -4.90 -2.83
C ALA A 69 -3.12 -4.14 -2.96
N PHE A 70 -2.07 -4.82 -3.43
CA PHE A 70 -0.76 -4.22 -3.63
C PHE A 70 -0.82 -3.09 -4.66
N ASN A 71 -1.47 -3.34 -5.80
CA ASN A 71 -1.63 -2.32 -6.84
C ASN A 71 -2.47 -1.14 -6.36
N ARG A 72 -3.57 -1.41 -5.62
CA ARG A 72 -4.41 -0.37 -5.03
C ARG A 72 -3.61 0.56 -4.11
N GLY A 73 -2.72 0.00 -3.30
CA GLY A 73 -1.79 0.76 -2.47
C GLY A 73 -0.91 1.72 -3.27
N ARG A 74 -0.34 1.24 -4.38
CA ARG A 74 0.50 2.07 -5.27
C ARG A 74 -0.29 3.21 -5.90
N GLU A 75 -1.48 2.92 -6.43
CA GLU A 75 -2.36 3.90 -7.06
C GLU A 75 -2.71 5.06 -6.12
N LEU A 76 -2.98 4.76 -4.84
CA LEU A 76 -3.30 5.79 -3.84
C LEU A 76 -2.17 6.83 -3.72
N ILE A 77 -0.93 6.37 -3.75
CA ILE A 77 0.24 7.26 -3.68
C ILE A 77 0.47 8.00 -5.00
N GLN A 78 0.31 7.36 -6.15
CA GLN A 78 0.42 8.00 -7.46
C GLN A 78 -0.54 9.20 -7.60
N VAL A 79 -1.79 9.02 -7.17
CA VAL A 79 -2.81 10.09 -7.17
C VAL A 79 -2.41 11.26 -6.26
N LEU A 80 -1.77 10.99 -5.12
CA LEU A 80 -1.30 12.04 -4.21
C LEU A 80 -0.01 12.72 -4.68
N GLN A 81 0.84 12.02 -5.44
CA GLN A 81 2.06 12.59 -6.03
C GLN A 81 1.77 13.48 -7.24
N ALA A 82 0.68 13.22 -7.97
CA ALA A 82 0.26 14.01 -9.11
C ALA A 82 -0.43 15.35 -8.75
N LYS A 83 -0.66 15.61 -7.46
CA LYS A 83 -1.22 16.85 -6.92
C LYS A 83 -0.11 17.76 -6.41
#